data_AF-A0A1C6Z0S4-F1
#
_entry.id   AF-A0A1C6Z0S4-F1
#
_cell.length_a   1.000
_cell.length_b   1.000
_cell.length_c   1.000
_cell.angle_alpha   90.00
_cell.angle_beta   90.00
_cell.angle_gamma   90.00
#
_symmetry.space_group_name_H-M   'P 1'
#
loop_
_entity.id
_entity.type
_entity.pdbx_description
1 polymer ?
#
loop_
_entity_poly.entity_id
_entity_poly.type
_entity_poly.pdbx_seq_one_letter_code
_entity_poly.pdbx_strand_id
1 'polypeptide(L)' 'MELLLNEAVYDLWVRATCFADDDLIDEADIVDYIFDNRPKKYPCVAYLGPVQSPTESFNIQFIYGEQITEWAKRFSL' A
#
# COMPACT_ATOMS: atom_id res chain seq x y z
N MET A 1 8.00 -0.62 -2.86
CA MET A 1 7.14 -1.79 -3.11
C MET A 1 7.48 -2.82 -2.06
N GLU A 2 6.50 -3.44 -1.41
CA GLU A 2 6.70 -4.36 -0.27
C GLU A 2 5.71 -5.53 -0.31
N LEU A 3 6.13 -6.72 0.14
CA LEU A 3 5.23 -7.86 0.32
C LEU A 3 4.56 -7.77 1.69
N LEU A 4 3.26 -7.50 1.70
CA LEU A 4 2.47 -7.40 2.91
C LEU A 4 1.84 -8.76 3.25
N LEU A 5 2.21 -9.29 4.42
CA LEU A 5 1.74 -10.61 4.88
C LEU A 5 0.52 -10.53 5.79
N ASN A 6 0.31 -9.39 6.46
CA ASN A 6 -0.79 -9.14 7.39
C ASN A 6 -0.90 -7.63 7.67
N GLU A 7 -1.89 -7.28 8.49
CA GLU A 7 -2.21 -5.90 8.88
C GLU A 7 -1.07 -5.19 9.62
N ALA A 8 -0.33 -5.88 10.49
CA ALA A 8 0.78 -5.28 11.22
C ALA A 8 1.93 -4.88 10.28
N VAL A 9 2.22 -5.71 9.27
CA VAL A 9 3.23 -5.38 8.25
C VAL A 9 2.78 -4.20 7.39
N TYR A 10 1.49 -4.12 7.07
CA TYR A 10 0.91 -3.01 6.32
C TYR A 10 1.00 -1.68 7.09
N ASP A 11 0.59 -1.65 8.36
CA ASP A 11 0.65 -0.46 9.20
C ASP A 11 2.07 0.12 9.26
N LEU A 12 3.06 -0.73 9.57
CA LEU A 12 4.47 -0.34 9.61
C LEU A 12 4.95 0.19 8.27
N TRP A 13 4.57 -0.46 7.17
CA TRP A 13 4.97 -0.06 5.84
C TRP A 13 4.37 1.30 5.44
N VAL A 14 3.09 1.54 5.70
CA VAL A 14 2.45 2.83 5.38
C VAL A 14 3.05 3.97 6.19
N ARG A 15 3.26 3.78 7.49
CA ARG A 15 3.92 4.78 8.35
C ARG A 15 5.30 5.15 7.81
N ALA A 16 6.12 4.14 7.51
CA ALA A 16 7.47 4.34 6.98
C ALA A 16 7.49 4.93 5.55
N THR A 17 6.46 4.70 4.74
CA THR A 17 6.44 5.08 3.32
C THR A 17 5.75 6.43 3.09
N CYS A 18 4.72 6.74 3.87
CA CYS A 18 3.85 7.91 3.67
C CYS A 18 4.08 9.00 4.72
N PHE A 19 4.57 8.65 5.91
CA PHE A 19 4.59 9.56 7.07
C PHE A 19 5.94 9.63 7.81
N ALA A 20 7.03 9.11 7.23
CA ALA A 20 8.32 9.01 7.91
C ALA A 20 8.94 10.35 8.32
N ASP A 21 8.62 11.44 7.61
CA ASP A 21 9.21 12.77 7.79
C ASP A 21 8.17 13.85 8.15
N ASP A 22 6.95 13.47 8.58
CA ASP A 22 5.87 14.43 8.84
C ASP A 22 5.40 14.39 10.30
N ASP A 23 6.10 15.18 11.14
CA ASP A 23 5.78 15.38 12.56
C ASP A 23 4.54 16.29 12.78
N LEU A 24 3.95 16.83 11.71
CA LEU A 24 2.81 17.76 11.81
C LEU A 24 1.46 17.08 11.70
N ILE A 25 1.41 15.81 11.28
CA ILE A 25 0.19 15.04 11.15
C ILE A 25 -0.17 14.41 12.49
N ASP A 26 -1.43 14.54 12.89
CA ASP A 26 -1.93 13.90 14.10
C ASP A 26 -1.91 12.36 13.95
N GLU A 27 -1.56 11.66 15.02
CA GLU A 27 -1.61 10.20 15.07
C GLU A 27 -3.02 9.68 14.78
N ALA A 28 -4.07 10.42 15.16
CA ALA A 28 -5.45 10.08 14.82
C ALA A 28 -5.67 10.07 13.29
N ASP A 29 -5.17 11.08 12.58
CA ASP A 29 -5.29 11.18 11.13
C ASP A 29 -4.51 10.07 10.42
N ILE A 30 -3.33 9.70 10.95
CA ILE A 30 -2.52 8.59 10.44
C ILE A 30 -3.29 7.27 10.58
N VAL A 31 -3.87 7.00 11.75
CA VAL A 31 -4.65 5.78 12.00
C VAL A 31 -5.84 5.68 11.06
N ASP A 32 -6.60 6.76 10.90
CA ASP A 32 -7.75 6.81 9.99
C ASP A 32 -7.32 6.58 8.54
N TYR A 33 -6.23 7.22 8.10
CA TYR A 33 -5.68 7.02 6.75
C TYR A 33 -5.26 5.57 6.50
N ILE A 34 -4.51 4.97 7.44
CA ILE A 34 -4.05 3.58 7.35
C ILE A 34 -5.25 2.65 7.22
N PHE A 35 -6.27 2.86 8.07
CA PHE A 35 -7.48 2.06 8.03
C PHE A 35 -8.17 2.18 6.66
N ASP A 36 -8.43 3.39 6.18
CA ASP A 36 -9.17 3.61 4.94
C ASP A 36 -8.47 3.09 3.68
N ASN A 37 -7.13 3.05 3.68
CA ASN A 37 -6.33 2.64 2.53
C ASN A 37 -5.87 1.17 2.58
N ARG A 38 -6.36 0.39 3.54
CA ARG A 38 -5.93 -1.01 3.74
C ARG A 38 -6.22 -1.91 2.53
N PRO A 39 -5.35 -2.90 2.24
CA PRO A 39 -5.64 -3.87 1.20
C PRO A 39 -6.88 -4.70 1.55
N LYS A 40 -7.55 -5.22 0.52
CA LYS A 40 -8.74 -6.05 0.68
C LYS A 40 -8.42 -7.43 1.29
N LYS A 41 -7.17 -7.89 1.11
CA LYS A 41 -6.70 -9.20 1.59
C LYS A 41 -5.18 -9.25 1.64
N TYR A 42 -4.69 -10.17 2.46
CA TYR A 42 -3.29 -10.56 2.54
C TYR A 42 -3.13 -12.03 2.10
N PRO A 43 -1.95 -12.45 1.62
CA PRO A 43 -0.82 -11.61 1.27
C PRO A 43 -1.05 -10.81 -0.01
N CYS A 44 -0.43 -9.64 -0.13
CA CYS A 44 -0.41 -8.83 -1.35
C CYS A 44 0.87 -8.02 -1.47
N VAL A 45 1.20 -7.55 -2.67
CA VAL A 45 2.33 -6.64 -2.89
C VAL A 45 1.80 -5.22 -2.96
N ALA A 46 2.28 -4.34 -2.09
CA ALA A 46 1.93 -2.92 -2.10
C ALA A 46 2.99 -2.08 -2.78
N TYR A 47 2.58 -1.02 -3.47
CA TYR A 47 3.47 -0.05 -4.08
C TYR A 47 2.82 1.33 -4.14
N LEU A 48 3.64 2.38 -4.24
CA LEU A 48 3.17 3.72 -4.53
C LEU A 48 3.02 3.89 -6.03
N GLY A 49 1.79 4.10 -6.48
CA GLY A 49 1.50 4.53 -7.83
C GLY A 49 1.87 6.00 -8.05
N PRO A 50 1.95 6.44 -9.32
CA PRO A 50 2.13 7.85 -9.63
C PRO A 50 0.95 8.67 -9.10
N VAL A 51 1.24 9.85 -8.58
CA VAL A 51 0.27 10.84 -8.13
C VAL A 51 0.17 11.93 -9.21
N GLN A 52 -1.02 12.40 -9.55
CA GLN A 52 -1.20 13.36 -10.66
C GLN A 52 -0.91 14.80 -10.21
N SER A 53 -1.01 15.08 -8.92
CA SER A 53 -0.71 16.38 -8.31
C SER A 53 0.08 16.23 -7.00
N PRO A 54 1.01 17.15 -6.67
CA PRO A 54 1.68 17.17 -5.36
C PRO A 54 0.73 17.36 -4.16
N THR A 55 -0.52 17.78 -4.40
CA THR A 55 -1.54 17.98 -3.36
C THR A 55 -2.43 16.76 -3.12
N GLU A 56 -2.30 15.72 -3.94
CA GLU A 56 -3.08 14.49 -3.79
C GLU A 56 -2.43 13.58 -2.74
N SER A 57 -3.25 12.84 -2.01
CA SER A 57 -2.78 11.81 -1.08
C SER A 57 -1.95 10.74 -1.79
N PHE A 58 -1.14 10.00 -1.03
CA PHE A 58 -0.39 8.87 -1.56
C PHE A 58 -1.32 7.87 -2.26
N ASN A 59 -0.94 7.50 -3.49
CA ASN A 59 -1.68 6.54 -4.30
C ASN A 59 -1.17 5.13 -4.01
N ILE A 60 -1.62 4.52 -2.91
CA ILE A 60 -1.24 3.15 -2.57
C ILE A 60 -2.02 2.17 -3.47
N GLN A 61 -1.30 1.28 -4.12
CA GLN A 61 -1.87 0.24 -4.98
C GLN A 61 -1.40 -1.14 -4.56
N PHE A 62 -2.24 -2.14 -4.84
CA PHE A 62 -2.02 -3.52 -4.41
C PHE A 62 -2.07 -4.48 -5.60
N ILE A 63 -1.14 -5.43 -5.61
CA ILE A 63 -1.10 -6.56 -6.52
C ILE A 63 -1.42 -7.81 -5.71
N TYR A 64 -2.50 -8.50 -6.08
CA TYR A 64 -2.96 -9.72 -5.41
C TYR A 64 -2.49 -10.98 -6.13
N GLY A 65 -2.52 -12.10 -5.42
CA GLY A 65 -2.08 -13.41 -5.94
C GLY A 65 -2.79 -13.85 -7.22
N GLU A 66 -4.05 -13.48 -7.42
CA GLU A 66 -4.79 -13.79 -8.65
C GLU A 66 -4.20 -13.06 -9.87
N GLN A 67 -3.81 -11.80 -9.72
CA GLN A 67 -3.16 -11.03 -10.79
C GLN A 67 -1.81 -11.65 -11.14
N ILE A 68 -1.02 -12.03 -10.13
CA ILE A 68 0.28 -12.71 -10.33
C ILE A 68 0.07 -14.03 -11.06
N THR A 69 -0.93 -14.82 -10.66
CA THR A 69 -1.26 -16.10 -11.30
C THR A 69 -1.70 -15.90 -12.75
N GLU A 70 -2.52 -14.88 -13.02
CA GLU A 70 -2.96 -14.54 -14.37
C GLU A 70 -1.79 -14.12 -15.25
N TRP A 71 -0.87 -13.30 -14.73
CA TRP A 71 0.33 -12.90 -15.46
C TRP A 71 1.23 -14.09 -15.73
N ALA A 72 1.49 -14.94 -14.72
CA ALA A 72 2.29 -16.13 -14.87
C ALA A 72 1.78 -17.02 -16.00
N LYS A 73 0.45 -17.22 -16.10
CA LYS A 73 -0.20 -17.96 -17.20
C LYS A 73 0.02 -17.31 -18.58
N ARG A 74 0.06 -15.97 -18.66
CA ARG A 74 0.34 -15.25 -19.91
C ARG A 74 1.81 -15.32 -20.32
N PHE A 75 2.73 -15.51 -19.37
CA PHE A 75 4.17 -15.62 -19.61
C PHE A 75 4.66 -17.06 -19.81
N SER A 76 3.87 -18.06 -19.42
CA SER A 76 4.16 -19.47 -19.72
C SER A 76 3.60 -19.80 -21.11
N LEU A 77 4.48 -19.79 -22.11
CA LEU A 77 4.25 -20.30 -23.48
C LEU A 77 3.81 -21.78 -23.46
#